data_AF-A0A9N9XEZ5-F1
#
_entry.id   AF-A0A9N9XEZ5-F1
#
_cell.length_a   1.000
_cell.length_b   1.000
_cell.length_c   1.000
_cell.angle_alpha   90.00
_cell.angle_beta   90.00
_cell.angle_gamma   90.00
#
_symmetry.space_group_name_H-M   'P 1'
#
loop_
_entity.id
_entity.type
_entity.pdbx_description
1 polymer ?
#
loop_
_entity_poly.entity_id
_entity_poly.type
_entity_poly.pdbx_seq_one_letter_code
_entity_poly.pdbx_strand_id
1 'polypeptide(L)'
;MKSKKLKVYLSKKDTEVWPMTTTIRNKIRTVELDFMRRCLQITRADRIRTEEIWNRMEVECSITKKLENRALQWYGHVKIMPEHRWPKRILNWDPLGRRRRGRPATRWKTYVGNVMIDRDLREGDWENRMLWRTKTANS
;
A
#
# COMPACT_ATOMS: atom_id res chain seq x y z
N MET A 1 -7.59 -33.54 -29.40
CA MET A 1 -7.46 -32.09 -29.67
C MET A 1 -6.96 -31.37 -28.43
N LYS A 2 -5.79 -30.73 -28.54
CA LYS A 2 -5.08 -30.04 -27.47
C LYS A 2 -5.72 -28.67 -27.21
N SER A 3 -6.26 -28.44 -26.02
CA SER A 3 -6.38 -27.08 -25.45
C SER A 3 -6.40 -27.13 -23.92
N LYS A 4 -5.33 -27.68 -23.34
CA LYS A 4 -5.05 -27.62 -21.89
C LYS A 4 -3.85 -26.70 -21.56
N LYS A 5 -3.51 -25.75 -22.45
CA LYS A 5 -2.28 -24.95 -22.35
C LYS A 5 -2.43 -23.44 -22.06
N LEU A 6 -3.64 -22.94 -21.79
CA LEU A 6 -3.83 -21.51 -21.49
C LEU A 6 -4.09 -21.15 -20.02
N LYS A 7 -4.17 -22.11 -19.10
CA LYS A 7 -4.46 -21.82 -17.67
C LYS A 7 -3.23 -21.63 -16.76
N VAL A 8 -2.01 -21.63 -17.29
CA VAL A 8 -0.79 -21.67 -16.45
C VAL A 8 0.00 -20.36 -16.42
N TYR A 9 -0.34 -19.36 -17.24
CA TYR A 9 0.55 -18.20 -17.43
C TYR A 9 0.11 -16.87 -16.79
N LEU A 10 -1.07 -16.77 -16.16
CA LEU A 10 -1.56 -15.50 -15.57
C LEU A 10 -1.25 -15.31 -14.06
N SER A 11 -0.43 -16.16 -13.45
CA SER A 11 -0.02 -16.00 -12.03
C SER A 11 1.50 -15.92 -11.87
N LYS A 12 2.17 -15.37 -12.89
CA LYS A 12 3.61 -15.13 -12.87
C LYS A 12 3.83 -13.70 -12.34
N LYS A 13 3.98 -13.59 -11.02
CA LYS A 13 4.76 -12.60 -10.23
C LYS A 13 4.85 -11.11 -10.63
N ASP A 14 4.13 -10.60 -11.61
CA ASP A 14 4.30 -9.24 -12.10
C ASP A 14 2.95 -8.51 -12.00
N THR A 15 2.93 -7.37 -11.30
CA THR A 15 1.82 -6.37 -11.22
C THR A 15 0.65 -6.58 -10.25
N GLU A 16 0.88 -7.10 -9.03
CA GLU A 16 -0.03 -6.85 -7.91
C GLU A 16 0.69 -6.06 -6.81
N VAL A 17 0.20 -4.85 -6.52
CA VAL A 17 0.71 -3.99 -5.43
C VAL A 17 0.70 -4.79 -4.13
N TRP A 18 1.89 -5.05 -3.57
CA TRP A 18 2.04 -5.89 -2.38
C TRP A 18 1.26 -5.32 -1.19
N PRO A 19 0.49 -6.12 -0.43
CA PRO A 19 0.01 -5.71 0.88
C PRO A 19 1.23 -5.40 1.74
N MET A 20 1.26 -4.21 2.34
CA MET A 20 2.44 -3.75 3.04
C MET A 20 2.54 -4.46 4.41
N THR A 21 3.29 -5.55 4.44
CA THR A 21 3.60 -6.24 5.70
C THR A 21 4.52 -5.36 6.54
N THR A 22 4.50 -5.54 7.87
CA THR A 22 5.39 -4.83 8.80
C THR A 22 6.87 -4.98 8.42
N THR A 23 7.25 -6.15 7.89
CA THR A 23 8.61 -6.42 7.40
C THR A 23 8.99 -5.54 6.22
N ILE A 24 8.09 -5.36 5.24
CA ILE A 24 8.33 -4.49 4.08
C ILE A 24 8.37 -3.04 4.52
N ARG A 25 7.44 -2.63 5.40
CA ARG A 25 7.39 -1.27 5.98
C ARG A 25 8.71 -0.91 6.66
N ASN A 26 9.24 -1.81 7.50
CA ASN A 26 10.51 -1.59 8.20
C ASN A 26 11.69 -1.48 7.23
N LYS A 27 11.75 -2.32 6.19
CA LYS A 27 12.79 -2.24 5.16
C LYS A 27 12.76 -0.91 4.41
N ILE A 28 11.57 -0.44 4.00
CA ILE A 28 11.42 0.86 3.33
C ILE A 28 11.92 1.97 4.26
N ARG A 29 11.51 1.96 5.53
CA ARG A 29 11.95 2.94 6.53
C ARG A 29 13.47 2.92 6.72
N THR A 30 14.10 1.74 6.74
CA THR A 30 15.56 1.64 6.82
C THR A 30 16.24 2.25 5.61
N VAL A 31 15.77 1.96 4.40
CA VAL A 31 16.33 2.52 3.15
C VAL A 31 16.15 4.03 3.09
N GLU A 32 14.97 4.52 3.48
CA GLU A 32 14.65 5.95 3.51
C GLU A 32 15.59 6.71 4.47
N LEU A 33 15.81 6.16 5.67
CA LEU A 33 16.74 6.74 6.64
C LEU A 33 18.21 6.66 6.19
N ASP A 34 18.61 5.58 5.52
CA ASP A 34 19.96 5.46 4.97
C ASP A 34 20.20 6.52 3.89
N PHE A 35 19.22 6.72 3.01
CA PHE A 35 19.26 7.77 1.99
C PHE A 35 19.41 9.16 2.62
N MET A 36 18.56 9.51 3.59
CA MET A 36 18.62 10.82 4.26
C MET A 36 19.95 11.05 4.98
N ARG A 37 20.47 10.02 5.67
CA ARG A 37 21.78 10.11 6.33
C ARG A 37 22.90 10.41 5.36
N ARG A 38 22.91 9.75 4.19
CA ARG A 38 23.92 9.98 3.14
C ARG A 38 23.83 11.40 2.57
N CYS A 39 22.62 11.91 2.33
CA CYS A 39 22.43 13.30 1.87
C CYS A 39 23.00 14.33 2.84
N LEU A 40 22.80 14.11 4.15
CA LEU A 40 23.31 14.99 5.20
C LEU A 40 24.75 14.70 5.63
N GLN A 41 25.41 13.72 4.99
CA GLN A 41 26.75 13.22 5.37
C GLN A 41 26.85 12.79 6.84
N ILE A 42 25.74 12.32 7.42
CA ILE A 42 25.67 11.85 8.80
C ILE A 42 26.02 10.37 8.85
N THR A 43 26.98 10.04 9.71
CA THR A 43 27.40 8.67 9.97
C THR A 43 26.66 8.09 11.17
N ARG A 44 26.82 6.78 11.41
CA ARG A 44 26.27 6.15 12.62
C ARG A 44 27.03 6.58 13.90
N ALA A 45 28.25 7.10 13.77
CA ALA A 45 29.06 7.55 14.90
C ALA A 45 28.49 8.82 15.56
N ASP A 46 27.79 9.65 14.78
CA ASP A 46 27.20 10.91 15.25
C ASP A 46 26.03 10.70 16.22
N ARG A 47 25.50 9.47 16.31
CA ARG A 47 24.40 9.07 17.22
C ARG A 47 23.18 10.01 17.19
N ILE A 48 22.95 10.65 16.05
CA ILE A 48 21.84 11.57 15.84
C ILE A 48 20.52 10.81 15.84
N ARG A 49 19.53 11.35 16.57
CA ARG A 49 18.18 10.79 16.64
C ARG A 49 17.54 10.79 15.26
N THR A 50 16.71 9.77 15.01
CA THR A 50 16.01 9.66 13.72
C THR A 50 15.12 10.86 13.45
N GLU A 51 14.40 11.37 14.45
CA GLU A 51 13.54 12.56 14.36
C GLU A 51 14.31 13.80 13.88
N GLU A 52 15.53 13.99 14.38
CA GLU A 52 16.39 15.11 13.98
C GLU A 52 16.79 15.02 12.50
N ILE A 53 17.02 13.81 11.98
CA ILE A 53 17.31 13.60 10.55
C ILE A 53 16.10 13.98 9.70
N TRP A 54 14.89 13.64 10.13
CA TRP A 54 13.65 14.03 9.44
C TRP A 54 13.45 15.54 9.45
N ASN A 55 13.68 16.19 10.58
CA ASN A 55 13.55 17.64 10.73
C ASN A 55 14.52 18.37 9.78
N ARG A 56 15.79 17.94 9.72
CA ARG A 56 16.80 18.56 8.84
C ARG A 56 16.51 18.40 7.35
N MET A 57 15.87 17.30 6.97
CA MET A 57 15.50 17.06 5.57
C MET A 57 14.21 17.78 5.17
N GLU A 58 13.49 18.38 6.12
CA GLU A 58 12.19 19.05 5.91
C GLU A 58 11.18 18.14 5.18
N VAL A 59 11.26 16.83 5.39
CA VAL A 59 10.36 15.85 4.74
C VAL A 59 9.13 15.62 5.61
N GLU A 60 7.99 16.14 5.15
CA GLU A 60 6.71 16.06 5.86
C GLU A 60 6.10 14.65 5.92
N CYS A 61 6.35 13.81 4.90
CA CYS A 61 5.72 12.49 4.80
C CYS A 61 6.68 11.40 4.32
N SER A 62 6.69 10.28 5.06
CA SER A 62 7.46 9.10 4.70
C SER A 62 6.91 8.43 3.44
N ILE A 63 7.78 7.72 2.72
CA ILE A 63 7.41 6.91 1.55
C ILE A 63 6.30 5.92 1.91
N THR A 64 6.33 5.35 3.12
CA THR A 64 5.31 4.42 3.59
C THR A 64 3.92 5.05 3.62
N LYS A 65 3.81 6.30 4.10
CA LYS A 65 2.54 7.05 4.11
C LYS A 65 2.09 7.38 2.69
N LYS A 66 3.01 7.76 1.80
CA LYS A 66 2.70 8.01 0.38
C LYS A 66 2.11 6.76 -0.30
N LEU A 67 2.63 5.57 0.01
CA LEU A 67 2.09 4.31 -0.50
C LEU A 67 0.68 4.02 0.04
N GLU A 68 0.45 4.24 1.34
CA GLU A 68 -0.88 4.13 1.96
C GLU A 68 -1.89 5.12 1.33
N ASN A 69 -1.46 6.37 1.08
CA ASN A 69 -2.26 7.39 0.41
C ASN A 69 -2.69 6.92 -0.99
N ARG A 70 -1.76 6.40 -1.79
CA ARG A 70 -2.04 5.88 -3.13
C ARG A 70 -2.96 4.66 -3.10
N ALA A 71 -2.76 3.76 -2.12
CA ALA A 71 -3.61 2.59 -1.95
C ALA A 71 -5.07 2.98 -1.67
N LEU A 72 -5.30 3.94 -0.77
CA LEU A 72 -6.63 4.47 -0.48
C LEU A 72 -7.22 5.23 -1.69
N GLN A 73 -6.45 6.10 -2.35
CA GLN A 73 -6.94 6.81 -3.54
C GLN A 73 -7.41 5.84 -4.62
N TRP A 74 -6.64 4.78 -4.89
CA TRP A 74 -7.05 3.73 -5.83
C TRP A 74 -8.28 2.96 -5.33
N TYR A 75 -8.34 2.62 -4.04
CA TYR A 75 -9.49 1.92 -3.46
C TYR A 75 -10.80 2.70 -3.62
N GLY A 76 -10.80 3.99 -3.22
CA GLY A 76 -11.95 4.86 -3.39
C GLY A 76 -12.34 5.02 -4.86
N HIS A 77 -11.35 5.20 -5.74
CA HIS A 77 -11.59 5.28 -7.18
C HIS A 77 -12.28 4.02 -7.72
N VAL A 78 -11.83 2.82 -7.34
CA VAL A 78 -12.43 1.55 -7.78
C VAL A 78 -13.83 1.36 -7.17
N LYS A 79 -14.05 1.75 -5.91
CA LYS A 79 -15.38 1.65 -5.26
C LYS A 79 -16.45 2.51 -5.93
N ILE A 80 -16.06 3.67 -6.45
CA ILE A 80 -16.96 4.58 -7.18
C ILE A 80 -17.26 4.08 -8.61
N MET A 81 -16.40 3.25 -9.21
CA MET A 81 -16.65 2.73 -10.57
C MET A 81 -17.99 1.97 -10.66
N PRO A 82 -18.62 1.92 -11.85
CA PRO A 82 -19.80 1.10 -12.05
C PRO A 82 -19.47 -0.41 -11.96
N GLU A 83 -20.41 -1.22 -11.48
CA GLU A 83 -20.21 -2.65 -11.15
C GLU A 83 -19.76 -3.53 -12.33
N HIS A 84 -20.09 -3.14 -13.56
CA HIS A 84 -19.68 -3.90 -14.74
C HIS A 84 -18.17 -3.81 -15.02
N ARG A 85 -17.46 -2.84 -14.44
CA ARG A 85 -16.02 -2.64 -14.66
C ARG A 85 -15.19 -3.75 -14.02
N TRP A 86 -14.23 -4.28 -14.77
CA TRP A 86 -13.33 -5.32 -14.32
C TRP A 86 -12.61 -5.03 -12.99
N PRO A 87 -12.02 -3.84 -12.75
CA PRO A 87 -11.36 -3.55 -11.47
C PRO A 87 -12.27 -3.75 -10.25
N LYS A 88 -13.55 -3.33 -10.35
CA LYS A 88 -14.51 -3.45 -9.24
C LYS A 88 -14.94 -4.91 -9.04
N ARG A 89 -15.17 -5.63 -10.13
CA ARG A 89 -15.46 -7.08 -10.09
C ARG A 89 -14.31 -7.86 -9.45
N ILE A 90 -13.07 -7.57 -9.82
CA ILE A 90 -11.87 -8.21 -9.27
C ILE A 90 -11.70 -7.87 -7.78
N LEU A 91 -11.92 -6.60 -7.40
CA LEU A 91 -11.85 -6.16 -6.00
C LEU A 91 -12.86 -6.90 -5.10
N ASN A 92 -14.07 -7.14 -5.61
CA ASN A 92 -15.15 -7.82 -4.90
C ASN A 92 -15.05 -9.36 -4.99
N TRP A 93 -14.28 -9.88 -5.93
CA TRP A 93 -14.15 -11.32 -6.14
C TRP A 93 -13.31 -11.97 -5.03
N ASP A 94 -13.90 -12.94 -4.33
CA ASP A 94 -13.18 -13.81 -3.40
C ASP A 94 -12.97 -15.19 -4.04
N PRO A 95 -11.72 -15.62 -4.30
CA PRO A 95 -11.47 -16.94 -4.87
C PRO A 95 -11.80 -18.03 -3.85
N LEU A 96 -12.71 -18.93 -4.24
CA LEU A 96 -13.05 -20.13 -3.47
C LEU A 96 -11.85 -21.09 -3.46
N GLY A 97 -11.36 -21.42 -2.27
CA GLY A 97 -10.32 -22.44 -2.07
C GLY A 97 -9.22 -22.06 -1.08
N ARG A 98 -8.39 -23.04 -0.74
CA ARG A 98 -7.26 -22.86 0.19
C ARG A 98 -6.07 -22.21 -0.52
N ARG A 99 -5.50 -21.17 0.09
CA ARG A 99 -4.25 -20.55 -0.39
C ARG A 99 -3.07 -21.53 -0.29
N ARG A 100 -2.22 -21.51 -1.32
CA ARG A 100 -0.95 -22.25 -1.30
C ARG A 100 -0.02 -21.69 -0.23
N ARG A 101 0.78 -22.59 0.36
CA ARG A 101 1.84 -22.25 1.32
C ARG A 101 2.85 -21.31 0.66
N GLY A 102 3.27 -20.25 1.36
CA GLY A 102 4.26 -19.28 0.90
C GLY A 102 3.71 -17.95 0.36
N ARG A 103 2.39 -17.81 0.11
CA ARG A 103 1.79 -16.50 -0.17
C ARG A 103 1.64 -15.71 1.14
N PRO A 104 1.87 -14.38 1.16
CA PRO A 104 1.60 -13.56 2.34
C PRO A 104 0.18 -13.80 2.88
N ALA A 105 0.06 -13.89 4.20
CA ALA A 105 -1.22 -14.11 4.88
C ALA A 105 -2.17 -12.92 4.69
N THR A 106 -1.61 -11.70 4.71
CA THR A 106 -2.36 -10.45 4.54
C THR A 106 -2.81 -10.31 3.08
N ARG A 107 -4.11 -10.12 2.86
CA ARG A 107 -4.67 -9.73 1.57
C ARG A 107 -4.57 -8.21 1.39
N TRP A 108 -4.53 -7.74 0.15
CA TRP A 108 -4.58 -6.31 -0.14
C TRP A 108 -5.85 -5.64 0.43
N LYS A 109 -7.02 -6.28 0.33
CA LYS A 109 -8.28 -5.78 0.93
C LYS A 109 -8.18 -5.63 2.46
N THR A 110 -7.54 -6.59 3.14
CA THR A 110 -7.29 -6.52 4.59
C THR A 110 -6.31 -5.40 4.93
N TYR A 111 -5.25 -5.24 4.13
CA TYR A 111 -4.30 -4.14 4.30
C TYR A 111 -4.99 -2.78 4.16
N VAL A 112 -5.77 -2.56 3.12
CA VAL A 112 -6.52 -1.30 2.94
C VAL A 112 -7.53 -1.09 4.06
N GLY A 113 -8.23 -2.14 4.51
CA GLY A 113 -9.12 -2.06 5.67
C GLY A 113 -8.39 -1.60 6.94
N ASN A 114 -7.20 -2.12 7.21
CA ASN A 114 -6.38 -1.66 8.35
C ASN A 114 -5.97 -0.20 8.20
N VAL A 115 -5.54 0.22 7.01
CA VAL A 115 -5.17 1.62 6.74
C VAL A 115 -6.38 2.56 6.86
N MET A 116 -7.59 2.09 6.50
CA MET A 116 -8.82 2.84 6.73
C MET A 116 -9.10 3.01 8.22
N ILE A 117 -8.97 1.94 9.02
CA ILE A 117 -9.13 1.99 10.48
C ILE A 117 -8.12 2.96 11.11
N ASP A 118 -6.85 2.88 10.72
CA ASP A 118 -5.78 3.76 11.20
C ASP A 118 -6.06 5.25 10.93
N ARG A 119 -6.94 5.56 9.96
CA ARG A 119 -7.32 6.94 9.57
C ARG A 119 -8.76 7.30 9.89
N ASP A 120 -9.43 6.48 10.69
CA ASP A 120 -10.84 6.65 11.04
C ASP A 120 -11.72 6.86 9.79
N LEU A 121 -11.50 6.03 8.77
CA LEU A 121 -12.29 5.99 7.53
C LEU A 121 -13.25 4.80 7.61
N ARG A 122 -14.53 5.07 7.35
CA ARG A 122 -15.60 4.07 7.32
C ARG A 122 -15.92 3.64 5.90
N GLU A 123 -16.61 2.51 5.79
CA GLU A 123 -17.13 2.05 4.50
C GLU A 123 -18.23 3.03 4.03
N GLY A 124 -18.10 3.56 2.81
CA GLY A 124 -18.99 4.61 2.27
C GLY A 124 -18.38 6.02 2.24
N ASP A 125 -17.34 6.31 3.03
CA ASP A 125 -16.72 7.65 3.09
C ASP A 125 -16.13 8.12 1.75
N TRP A 126 -15.89 7.21 0.81
CA TRP A 126 -15.42 7.52 -0.55
C TRP A 126 -16.46 8.25 -1.40
N GLU A 127 -17.74 8.21 -1.06
CA GLU A 127 -18.80 8.93 -1.78
C GLU A 127 -18.64 10.44 -1.61
N ASN A 128 -18.21 10.88 -0.43
CA ASN A 128 -17.82 12.27 -0.20
C ASN A 128 -16.39 12.49 -0.71
N ARG A 129 -16.28 12.93 -1.97
CA ARG A 129 -14.99 13.17 -2.64
C ARG A 129 -14.10 14.17 -1.90
N MET A 130 -14.69 15.15 -1.21
CA MET A 130 -13.94 16.15 -0.45
C MET A 130 -13.35 15.53 0.81
N LEU A 131 -14.16 14.80 1.59
CA LEU A 131 -13.71 14.06 2.76
C LEU A 131 -12.62 13.05 2.40
N TRP A 132 -12.84 12.27 1.33
CA TRP A 132 -11.87 11.27 0.86
C TRP A 132 -10.55 11.90 0.45
N ARG A 133 -10.57 13.02 -0.29
CA ARG A 133 -9.35 13.74 -0.67
C ARG A 133 -8.60 14.26 0.55
N THR A 134 -9.29 14.91 1.49
CA THR A 134 -8.64 15.46 2.68
C THR A 134 -7.98 14.38 3.54
N LYS A 135 -8.69 13.27 3.81
CA LYS A 135 -8.17 12.16 4.63
C LYS A 135 -7.12 11.28 3.92
N THR A 136 -6.99 11.39 2.59
CA THR A 136 -5.99 10.63 1.81
C THR A 136 -4.81 11.48 1.34
N ALA A 137 -4.91 12.81 1.29
CA ALA A 137 -3.86 13.70 0.82
C ALA A 137 -2.99 14.29 1.95
N ASN A 138 -3.56 14.54 3.13
CA ASN A 138 -2.91 15.31 4.21
C ASN A 138 -2.48 14.47 5.42
N SER A 139 -2.05 13.22 5.24
CA SER A 139 -1.65 12.32 6.34
C SER A 139 -0.27 11.69 6.15
#